data_AF-A0A1A7ZUS9-F1
#
_entry.id   AF-A0A1A7ZUS9-F1
#
_cell.length_a   1.000
_cell.length_b   1.000
_cell.length_c   1.000
_cell.angle_alpha   90.00
_cell.angle_beta   90.00
_cell.angle_gamma   90.00
#
_symmetry.space_group_name_H-M   'P 1'
#
loop_
_entity.id
_entity.type
_entity.pdbx_description
1 polymer ?
#
loop_
_entity_poly.entity_id
_entity_poly.type
_entity_poly.pdbx_seq_one_letter_code
_entity_poly.pdbx_strand_id
1 'polypeptide(L)'
;CLNIYPMSPLTQHDALQDFKLHFKRMLSVKVTFVLKAINVQTVQYREMPDCYDFTVLITFDNQVHSGRIKIDLDTDVSINECDNLKLSGVSPRKSYLTVVFDCLIIITCMSSVALCTRSVCKGIRLMLEYVHHSNKHCDREVPWSDKLEFVSGWYIMIIISDTLTIIGSILKIEIQTKVLTSYDVCSIFLGMGTMFVWIGVIRYMGYFRKYNILIVTLRTAFPNVIRFVCCAGIIYLSYLLCGWIVLGPYHEKFRSLDTGSECLFSLINGDDMFPTFKNMKQKSRLVWIFSRVYIYSFVSLFIYMILSLFITLITDTYYTIKQQQQSGAPTSELQKFLSECTDLPKSGVYRLDKNSCFLNCCISRCRKRHERLTSEA
;
A
#
# COMPACT_ATOMS: atom_id res chain seq x y z
N CYS A 1 -34.72 -20.92 -20.74
CA CYS A 1 -33.59 -20.43 -21.56
C CYS A 1 -33.85 -20.81 -23.01
N LEU A 2 -33.45 -19.98 -23.97
CA LEU A 2 -33.60 -20.21 -25.41
C LEU A 2 -32.21 -20.23 -26.02
N ASN A 3 -31.90 -21.25 -26.84
CA ASN A 3 -30.62 -21.36 -27.54
C ASN A 3 -30.85 -21.09 -29.03
N ILE A 4 -30.13 -20.12 -29.58
CA ILE A 4 -30.21 -19.74 -31.00
C ILE A 4 -28.92 -20.21 -31.68
N TYR A 5 -29.06 -21.01 -32.73
CA TYR A 5 -27.92 -21.53 -33.50
C TYR A 5 -27.75 -20.74 -34.81
N PRO A 6 -26.53 -20.23 -35.11
CA PRO A 6 -26.30 -19.33 -36.23
C PRO A 6 -26.35 -19.99 -37.63
N MET A 7 -26.44 -21.31 -37.74
CA MET A 7 -26.40 -22.03 -39.03
C MET A 7 -27.73 -22.09 -39.80
N SER A 8 -28.85 -21.73 -39.18
CA SER A 8 -30.14 -21.77 -39.87
C SER A 8 -30.41 -20.39 -40.48
N PRO A 9 -30.66 -20.26 -41.80
CA PRO A 9 -31.21 -19.06 -42.38
C PRO A 9 -32.68 -18.95 -41.94
N LEU A 10 -32.88 -18.69 -40.65
CA LEU A 10 -34.19 -18.32 -40.13
C LEU A 10 -34.47 -16.93 -40.67
N THR A 11 -35.52 -16.82 -41.47
CA THR A 11 -36.29 -15.59 -41.63
C THR A 11 -36.41 -14.94 -40.26
N GLN A 12 -35.83 -13.74 -40.12
CA GLN A 12 -35.65 -13.00 -38.86
C GLN A 12 -36.95 -12.84 -38.03
N HIS A 13 -38.09 -13.11 -38.64
CA HIS A 13 -39.43 -13.09 -38.03
C HIS A 13 -39.89 -14.41 -37.39
N ASP A 14 -39.44 -15.59 -37.84
CA ASP A 14 -40.02 -16.86 -37.35
C ASP A 14 -39.37 -17.33 -36.02
N ALA A 15 -38.10 -17.01 -35.78
CA ALA A 15 -37.40 -17.40 -34.55
C ALA A 15 -37.80 -16.62 -33.29
N LEU A 16 -38.29 -15.37 -33.46
CA LEU A 16 -38.61 -14.46 -32.36
C LEU A 16 -40.11 -14.40 -32.01
N GLN A 17 -40.99 -14.99 -32.84
CA GLN A 17 -42.44 -14.93 -32.62
C GLN A 17 -42.90 -15.61 -31.32
N ASP A 18 -42.17 -16.62 -30.85
CA ASP A 18 -42.52 -17.34 -29.62
C ASP A 18 -41.93 -16.75 -28.34
N PHE A 19 -41.12 -15.67 -28.44
CA PHE A 19 -40.52 -15.05 -27.27
C PHE A 19 -41.43 -13.96 -26.66
N LYS A 20 -42.35 -14.38 -25.78
CA LYS A 20 -43.21 -13.46 -25.01
C LYS A 20 -42.58 -13.12 -23.66
N LEU A 21 -42.25 -11.84 -23.46
CA LEU A 21 -41.74 -11.32 -22.19
C LEU A 21 -42.84 -10.68 -21.35
N HIS A 22 -43.05 -11.20 -20.14
CA HIS A 22 -43.95 -10.59 -19.16
C HIS A 22 -43.21 -9.59 -18.27
N PHE A 23 -43.18 -8.31 -18.67
CA PHE A 23 -42.44 -7.24 -17.97
C PHE A 23 -42.75 -7.10 -16.47
N LYS A 24 -43.99 -7.38 -16.05
CA LYS A 24 -44.38 -7.33 -14.62
C LYS A 24 -43.69 -8.39 -13.76
N ARG A 25 -43.27 -9.51 -14.34
CA ARG A 25 -42.63 -10.64 -13.64
C ARG A 25 -41.15 -10.81 -14.02
N MET A 26 -40.67 -10.03 -14.99
CA MET A 26 -39.30 -10.11 -15.49
C MET A 26 -38.34 -9.44 -14.50
N LEU A 27 -37.43 -10.22 -13.92
CA LEU A 27 -36.36 -9.71 -13.05
C LEU A 27 -35.10 -9.35 -13.86
N SER A 28 -34.66 -10.24 -14.74
CA SER A 28 -33.58 -9.94 -15.67
C SER A 28 -33.68 -10.81 -16.92
N VAL A 29 -33.09 -10.34 -18.02
CA VAL A 29 -32.86 -11.14 -19.23
C VAL A 29 -31.36 -11.15 -19.50
N LYS A 30 -30.80 -12.34 -19.71
CA LYS A 30 -29.38 -12.53 -19.98
C LYS A 30 -29.22 -13.12 -21.37
N VAL A 31 -28.42 -12.47 -22.22
CA VAL A 31 -28.06 -12.95 -23.54
C VAL A 31 -26.57 -13.27 -23.51
N THR A 32 -26.24 -14.55 -23.66
CA THR A 32 -24.87 -15.04 -23.60
C THR A 32 -24.47 -15.64 -24.94
N PHE A 33 -23.32 -15.23 -25.49
CA PHE A 33 -22.75 -15.81 -26.68
C PHE A 33 -21.22 -15.73 -26.65
N VAL A 34 -20.56 -16.61 -27.41
CA VAL A 34 -19.11 -16.67 -27.50
C VAL A 34 -18.66 -16.14 -28.85
N LEU A 35 -17.71 -15.22 -28.84
CA LEU A 35 -17.02 -14.73 -30.03
C LEU A 35 -15.55 -15.13 -29.96
N LYS A 36 -15.00 -15.59 -31.08
CA LYS A 36 -13.57 -15.88 -31.19
C LYS A 36 -12.90 -14.80 -32.02
N ALA A 37 -11.78 -14.26 -31.54
CA ALA A 37 -10.97 -13.32 -32.30
C ALA A 37 -9.47 -13.63 -32.13
N ILE A 38 -8.67 -13.13 -33.05
CA ILE A 38 -7.21 -13.31 -33.06
C ILE A 38 -6.57 -11.94 -32.99
N ASN A 39 -5.63 -11.75 -32.08
CA ASN A 39 -4.85 -10.51 -32.04
C ASN A 39 -3.69 -10.59 -33.02
N VAL A 40 -3.80 -9.85 -34.12
CA VAL A 40 -2.78 -9.82 -35.19
C VAL A 40 -1.64 -8.82 -34.89
N GLN A 41 -1.83 -7.92 -33.92
CA GLN A 41 -0.82 -6.90 -33.59
C GLN A 41 0.45 -7.53 -32.98
N THR A 42 0.32 -8.65 -32.26
CA THR A 42 1.45 -9.38 -31.65
C THR A 42 2.43 -9.94 -32.69
N VAL A 43 1.95 -10.21 -33.92
CA VAL A 43 2.78 -10.65 -35.04
C VAL A 43 3.82 -9.58 -35.44
N GLN A 44 3.50 -8.29 -35.28
CA GLN A 44 4.44 -7.20 -35.54
C GLN A 44 5.65 -7.24 -34.60
N TYR A 45 5.48 -7.75 -33.38
CA TYR A 45 6.55 -7.88 -32.39
C TYR A 45 7.33 -9.20 -32.47
N ARG A 46 7.01 -10.05 -33.46
CA ARG A 46 7.51 -11.43 -33.63
C ARG A 46 7.15 -12.35 -32.46
N GLU A 47 6.00 -12.12 -31.84
CA GLU A 47 5.40 -13.01 -30.85
C GLU A 47 4.34 -13.90 -31.51
N MET A 48 4.03 -15.05 -30.89
CA MET A 48 2.94 -15.91 -31.36
C MET A 48 1.60 -15.19 -31.17
N PRO A 49 0.66 -15.27 -32.12
CA PRO A 49 -0.64 -14.64 -31.96
C PRO A 49 -1.46 -15.34 -30.88
N ASP A 50 -2.09 -14.52 -30.03
CA ASP A 50 -2.99 -14.99 -29.00
C ASP A 50 -4.42 -15.11 -29.56
N CYS A 51 -5.06 -16.25 -29.28
CA CYS A 51 -6.45 -16.50 -29.59
C CYS A 51 -7.30 -16.10 -28.39
N TYR A 52 -8.28 -15.24 -28.62
CA TYR A 52 -9.19 -14.74 -27.60
C TYR A 52 -10.56 -15.37 -27.78
N ASP A 53 -11.05 -16.02 -26.73
CA ASP A 53 -12.45 -16.43 -26.63
C ASP A 53 -13.16 -15.42 -25.72
N PHE A 54 -14.03 -14.60 -26.31
CA PHE A 54 -14.86 -13.62 -25.61
C PHE A 54 -16.19 -14.26 -25.26
N THR A 55 -16.47 -14.44 -23.98
CA THR A 55 -17.80 -14.79 -23.48
C THR A 55 -18.54 -13.49 -23.18
N VAL A 56 -19.43 -13.10 -24.09
CA VAL A 56 -20.21 -11.87 -23.96
C VAL A 56 -21.51 -12.17 -23.23
N LEU A 57 -21.77 -11.41 -22.16
CA LEU A 57 -22.99 -11.44 -21.37
C LEU A 57 -23.66 -10.07 -21.44
N ILE A 58 -24.79 -9.98 -22.15
CA ILE A 58 -25.65 -8.80 -22.12
C ILE A 58 -26.74 -9.03 -21.06
N THR A 59 -26.75 -8.20 -20.03
CA THR A 59 -27.72 -8.28 -18.93
C THR A 59 -28.69 -7.11 -19.00
N PHE A 60 -29.97 -7.42 -19.19
CA PHE A 60 -31.09 -6.49 -19.00
C PHE A 60 -31.61 -6.65 -17.58
N ASP A 61 -31.30 -5.71 -16.71
CA ASP A 61 -31.67 -5.73 -15.29
C ASP A 61 -32.94 -4.91 -15.02
N ASN A 62 -33.95 -5.58 -14.48
CA ASN A 62 -35.23 -5.01 -14.06
C ASN A 62 -35.57 -5.32 -12.59
N GLN A 63 -34.58 -5.68 -11.75
CA GLN A 63 -34.81 -6.08 -10.35
C GLN A 63 -35.57 -5.04 -9.52
N VAL A 64 -35.34 -3.75 -9.79
CA VAL A 64 -35.93 -2.63 -9.03
C VAL A 64 -37.34 -2.27 -9.55
N HIS A 65 -37.78 -2.81 -10.70
CA HIS A 65 -39.08 -2.50 -11.33
C HIS A 65 -39.41 -1.00 -11.43
N SER A 66 -38.38 -0.17 -11.66
CA SER A 66 -38.51 1.30 -11.67
C SER A 66 -39.09 1.87 -12.97
N GLY A 67 -39.47 1.02 -13.92
CA GLY A 67 -39.82 1.41 -15.29
C GLY A 67 -38.61 1.77 -16.16
N ARG A 68 -37.39 1.67 -15.62
CA ARG A 68 -36.12 1.78 -16.36
C ARG A 68 -35.36 0.47 -16.26
N ILE A 69 -35.11 -0.17 -17.40
CA ILE A 69 -34.32 -1.40 -17.50
C ILE A 69 -32.88 -1.00 -17.77
N LYS A 70 -31.96 -1.35 -16.86
CA LYS A 70 -30.52 -1.11 -17.07
C LYS A 70 -29.99 -2.19 -18.02
N ILE A 71 -29.21 -1.80 -19.01
CA ILE A 71 -28.54 -2.72 -19.93
C ILE A 71 -27.05 -2.65 -19.64
N ASP A 72 -26.44 -3.78 -19.32
CA ASP A 72 -25.00 -3.94 -19.12
C ASP A 72 -24.45 -4.95 -20.11
N LEU A 73 -23.23 -4.71 -20.57
CA LEU A 73 -22.50 -5.64 -21.43
C LEU A 73 -21.19 -5.96 -20.74
N ASP A 74 -21.10 -7.19 -20.24
CA ASP A 74 -19.91 -7.75 -19.63
C ASP A 74 -19.23 -8.70 -20.64
N THR A 75 -17.91 -8.63 -20.73
CA THR A 75 -17.12 -9.52 -21.57
C THR A 75 -16.04 -10.21 -20.75
N ASP A 76 -16.19 -11.52 -20.55
CA ASP A 76 -15.15 -12.34 -19.96
C ASP A 76 -14.22 -12.86 -21.07
N VAL A 77 -12.92 -12.73 -20.86
CA VAL A 77 -11.91 -13.02 -21.88
C VAL A 77 -11.01 -14.16 -21.43
N SER A 78 -10.97 -15.24 -22.19
CA SER A 78 -9.95 -16.28 -22.05
C SER A 78 -8.94 -16.23 -23.19
N ILE A 79 -7.66 -16.35 -22.83
CA ILE A 79 -6.52 -16.24 -23.73
C ILE A 79 -5.93 -17.63 -23.92
N ASN A 80 -5.96 -18.14 -25.15
CA ASN A 80 -5.51 -19.46 -25.52
C ASN A 80 -4.41 -19.39 -26.59
N GLU A 81 -3.62 -20.46 -26.72
CA GLU A 81 -2.74 -20.63 -27.89
C GLU A 81 -3.56 -20.99 -29.12
N CYS A 82 -3.24 -20.37 -30.25
CA CYS A 82 -3.86 -20.72 -31.52
C CYS A 82 -3.27 -22.03 -32.05
N ASP A 83 -4.02 -23.13 -31.98
CA ASP A 83 -3.62 -24.40 -32.59
C ASP A 83 -3.43 -24.25 -34.11
N ASN A 84 -2.33 -24.80 -34.64
CA ASN A 84 -2.03 -24.96 -36.07
C ASN A 84 -1.68 -23.70 -36.90
N LEU A 85 -1.33 -22.57 -36.28
CA LEU A 85 -0.84 -21.42 -37.05
C LEU A 85 0.67 -21.54 -37.36
N LYS A 86 1.02 -22.21 -38.47
CA LYS A 86 2.42 -22.31 -38.96
C LYS A 86 2.89 -20.98 -39.56
N LEU A 87 3.19 -19.99 -38.71
CA LEU A 87 3.81 -18.75 -39.15
C LEU A 87 5.33 -18.94 -39.31
N SER A 88 5.82 -18.80 -40.54
CA SER A 88 7.26 -18.80 -40.81
C SER A 88 7.91 -17.51 -40.29
N GLY A 89 8.86 -17.61 -39.35
CA GLY A 89 9.67 -16.48 -38.88
C GLY A 89 9.39 -15.97 -37.46
N VAL A 90 8.47 -16.60 -36.71
CA VAL A 90 8.26 -16.30 -35.29
C VAL A 90 9.33 -17.02 -34.46
N SER A 91 10.17 -16.25 -33.75
CA SER A 91 11.21 -16.81 -32.89
C SER A 91 10.79 -16.64 -31.43
N PRO A 92 10.66 -17.72 -30.64
CA PRO A 92 10.31 -17.64 -29.21
C PRO A 92 11.42 -17.01 -28.35
N ARG A 93 12.48 -16.49 -28.97
CA ARG A 93 13.67 -15.96 -28.31
C ARG A 93 13.37 -14.81 -27.35
N LYS A 94 12.37 -13.95 -27.63
CA LYS A 94 11.98 -12.87 -26.72
C LYS A 94 11.30 -13.39 -25.45
N SER A 95 10.35 -14.31 -25.58
CA SER A 95 9.66 -14.95 -24.45
C SER A 95 10.65 -15.74 -23.58
N TYR A 96 11.61 -16.44 -24.20
CA TYR A 96 12.68 -17.10 -23.44
C TYR A 96 13.55 -16.10 -22.66
N LEU A 97 13.92 -14.96 -23.26
CA LEU A 97 14.72 -13.92 -22.60
C LEU A 97 13.98 -13.29 -21.41
N THR A 98 12.67 -13.09 -21.49
CA THR A 98 11.88 -12.53 -20.39
C THR A 98 11.79 -13.50 -19.21
N VAL A 99 11.59 -14.80 -19.46
CA VAL A 99 11.60 -15.82 -18.40
C VAL A 99 12.97 -15.91 -17.72
N VAL A 100 14.05 -15.89 -18.50
CA VAL A 100 15.43 -15.87 -17.95
C VAL A 100 15.65 -14.64 -17.08
N PHE A 101 15.17 -13.47 -17.50
CA PHE A 101 15.26 -12.24 -16.71
C PHE A 101 14.46 -12.35 -15.39
N ASP A 102 13.24 -12.88 -15.43
CA ASP A 102 12.41 -13.10 -14.24
C ASP A 102 13.06 -14.12 -13.27
N CYS A 103 13.70 -15.17 -13.78
CA CYS A 103 14.50 -16.09 -12.97
C CYS A 103 15.71 -15.39 -12.29
N LEU A 104 16.41 -14.51 -13.00
CA LEU A 104 17.50 -13.73 -12.41
C LEU A 104 16.99 -12.82 -11.29
N ILE A 105 15.84 -12.16 -11.47
CA ILE A 105 15.20 -11.36 -10.42
C ILE A 105 14.94 -12.21 -9.18
N ILE A 106 14.30 -13.36 -9.33
CA ILE A 106 14.00 -14.27 -8.20
C ILE A 106 15.29 -14.65 -7.46
N ILE A 107 16.37 -15.01 -8.17
CA ILE A 107 17.65 -15.36 -7.54
C ILE A 107 18.21 -14.17 -6.76
N THR A 108 18.19 -12.97 -7.33
CA THR A 108 18.68 -11.76 -6.64
C THR A 108 17.86 -11.45 -5.39
N CYS A 109 16.53 -11.49 -5.46
CA CYS A 109 15.64 -11.29 -4.31
C CYS A 109 15.82 -12.38 -3.24
N MET A 110 15.95 -13.65 -3.63
CA MET A 110 16.23 -14.73 -2.67
C MET A 110 17.55 -14.53 -1.92
N SER A 111 18.59 -14.10 -2.63
CA SER A 111 19.88 -13.77 -1.99
C SER A 111 19.75 -12.58 -1.03
N SER A 112 19.00 -11.55 -1.42
CA SER A 112 18.71 -10.37 -0.60
C SER A 112 17.94 -10.73 0.68
N VAL A 113 16.86 -11.51 0.56
CA VAL A 113 16.07 -12.00 1.72
C VAL A 113 16.95 -12.78 2.68
N ALA A 114 17.79 -13.68 2.19
CA ALA A 114 18.69 -14.46 3.05
C ALA A 114 19.67 -13.57 3.83
N LEU A 115 20.30 -12.61 3.16
CA LEU A 115 21.24 -11.66 3.78
C LEU A 115 20.56 -10.71 4.77
N CYS A 116 19.38 -10.20 4.41
CA CYS A 116 18.59 -9.31 5.28
C CYS A 116 18.07 -10.06 6.51
N THR A 117 17.56 -11.28 6.34
CA THR A 117 17.10 -12.14 7.44
C THR A 117 18.25 -12.45 8.39
N ARG A 118 19.43 -12.82 7.87
CA ARG A 118 20.63 -13.02 8.69
C ARG A 118 21.01 -11.76 9.49
N SER A 119 20.86 -10.59 8.89
CA SER A 119 21.15 -9.30 9.54
C SER A 119 20.15 -8.99 10.66
N VAL A 120 18.86 -9.27 10.44
CA VAL A 120 17.81 -9.15 11.45
C VAL A 120 18.04 -10.14 12.60
N CYS A 121 18.34 -11.41 12.32
CA CYS A 121 18.66 -12.40 13.35
C CYS A 121 19.87 -11.99 14.20
N LYS A 122 20.91 -11.42 13.58
CA LYS A 122 22.07 -10.86 14.32
C LYS A 122 21.65 -9.69 15.22
N GLY A 123 20.80 -8.79 14.73
CA GLY A 123 20.25 -7.68 15.52
C GLY A 123 19.44 -8.15 16.73
N ILE A 124 18.58 -9.16 16.53
CA ILE A 124 17.78 -9.77 17.62
C ILE A 124 18.70 -10.46 18.64
N ARG A 125 19.71 -11.20 18.19
CA ARG A 125 20.69 -11.83 19.09
C ARG A 125 21.42 -10.79 19.93
N LEU A 126 21.87 -9.70 19.31
CA LEU A 126 22.54 -8.61 20.01
C LEU A 126 21.61 -7.93 21.03
N MET A 127 20.34 -7.75 20.68
CA MET A 127 19.32 -7.24 21.60
C MET A 127 19.17 -8.14 22.83
N LEU A 128 19.12 -9.46 22.65
CA LEU A 128 19.02 -10.42 23.75
C LEU A 128 20.26 -10.42 24.64
N GLU A 129 21.45 -10.35 24.06
CA GLU A 129 22.71 -10.24 24.81
C GLU A 129 22.78 -8.93 25.61
N TYR A 130 22.35 -7.80 25.03
CA TYR A 130 22.28 -6.52 25.74
C TYR A 130 21.29 -6.54 26.90
N VAL A 131 20.09 -7.09 26.71
CA VAL A 131 19.08 -7.21 27.78
C VAL A 131 19.60 -8.09 28.91
N HIS A 132 20.26 -9.21 28.59
CA HIS A 132 20.85 -10.08 29.59
C HIS A 132 21.98 -9.38 30.37
N HIS A 133 22.83 -8.62 29.68
CA HIS A 133 23.89 -7.85 30.32
C HIS A 133 23.35 -6.75 31.25
N SER A 134 22.33 -6.00 30.80
CA SER A 134 21.67 -4.93 31.56
C SER A 134 21.01 -5.46 32.83
N ASN A 135 20.26 -6.56 32.72
CA ASN A 135 19.61 -7.18 33.87
C ASN A 135 20.64 -7.67 34.91
N LYS A 136 21.78 -8.21 34.46
CA LYS A 136 22.79 -8.78 35.36
C LYS A 136 23.65 -7.73 36.08
N HIS A 137 23.97 -6.60 35.44
CA HIS A 137 24.95 -5.64 35.99
C HIS A 137 24.35 -4.31 36.44
N CYS A 138 23.17 -3.95 35.94
CA CYS A 138 22.57 -2.64 36.19
C CYS A 138 21.14 -2.72 36.75
N ASP A 139 20.65 -3.93 37.04
CA ASP A 139 19.42 -4.23 37.80
C ASP A 139 18.20 -3.39 37.37
N ARG A 140 18.09 -3.20 36.04
CA ARG A 140 17.07 -2.36 35.41
C ARG A 140 16.52 -3.02 34.15
N GLU A 141 15.19 -2.98 34.02
CA GLU A 141 14.50 -3.42 32.82
C GLU A 141 14.73 -2.44 31.65
N VAL A 142 15.19 -2.97 30.51
CA VAL A 142 15.42 -2.18 29.30
C VAL A 142 14.06 -1.81 28.66
N PRO A 143 13.79 -0.51 28.37
CA PRO A 143 12.55 -0.09 27.74
C PRO A 143 12.43 -0.61 26.31
N TRP A 144 11.19 -0.80 25.83
CA TRP A 144 10.91 -1.28 24.47
C TRP A 144 11.45 -0.37 23.37
N SER A 145 11.59 0.92 23.62
CA SER A 145 12.20 1.88 22.69
C SER A 145 13.63 1.47 22.31
N ASP A 146 14.44 1.14 23.31
CA ASP A 146 15.85 0.77 23.12
C ASP A 146 15.97 -0.62 22.48
N LYS A 147 15.05 -1.54 22.79
CA LYS A 147 14.97 -2.85 22.14
C LYS A 147 14.69 -2.73 20.63
N LEU A 148 13.76 -1.86 20.24
CA LEU A 148 13.41 -1.61 18.83
C LEU A 148 14.53 -0.91 18.05
N GLU A 149 15.49 -0.27 18.71
CA GLU A 149 16.62 0.39 18.04
C GLU A 149 17.60 -0.64 17.42
N PHE A 150 17.72 -1.84 18.02
CA PHE A 150 18.57 -2.92 17.51
C PHE A 150 18.03 -3.56 16.22
N VAL A 151 16.72 -3.49 15.97
CA VAL A 151 16.08 -4.06 14.78
C VAL A 151 15.79 -2.94 13.78
N SER A 152 16.57 -2.87 12.70
CA SER A 152 16.35 -1.85 11.67
C SER A 152 15.11 -2.16 10.84
N GLY A 153 14.10 -1.28 10.91
CA GLY A 153 12.87 -1.38 10.11
C GLY A 153 13.12 -1.42 8.59
N TRP A 154 14.24 -0.88 8.12
CA TRP A 154 14.62 -0.93 6.71
C TRP A 154 14.83 -2.37 6.21
N TYR A 155 15.44 -3.25 7.02
CA TYR A 155 15.61 -4.65 6.61
C TYR A 155 14.27 -5.39 6.56
N ILE A 156 13.34 -5.07 7.46
CA ILE A 156 11.98 -5.65 7.45
C ILE A 156 11.25 -5.23 6.17
N MET A 157 11.33 -3.95 5.79
CA MET A 157 10.72 -3.46 4.55
C MET A 157 11.32 -4.12 3.30
N ILE A 158 12.64 -4.32 3.26
CA ILE A 158 13.30 -5.03 2.14
C ILE A 158 12.81 -6.48 2.08
N ILE A 159 12.71 -7.19 3.21
CA ILE A 159 12.20 -8.56 3.25
C ILE A 159 10.76 -8.62 2.70
N ILE A 160 9.88 -7.70 3.10
CA ILE A 160 8.50 -7.65 2.59
C ILE A 160 8.49 -7.33 1.08
N SER A 161 9.31 -6.39 0.63
CA SER A 161 9.41 -6.02 -0.78
C SER A 161 9.89 -7.20 -1.66
N ASP A 162 10.91 -7.91 -1.19
CA ASP A 162 11.48 -9.05 -1.90
C ASP A 162 10.48 -10.23 -1.92
N THR A 163 9.74 -10.50 -0.84
CA THR A 163 8.72 -11.57 -0.86
C THR A 163 7.58 -11.27 -1.82
N LEU A 164 7.09 -10.03 -1.87
CA LEU A 164 6.08 -9.59 -2.85
C LEU A 164 6.62 -9.73 -4.28
N THR A 165 7.88 -9.37 -4.52
CA THR A 165 8.51 -9.46 -5.85
C THR A 165 8.73 -10.91 -6.29
N ILE A 166 9.11 -11.81 -5.38
CA ILE A 166 9.26 -13.25 -5.65
C ILE A 166 7.90 -13.85 -6.03
N ILE A 167 6.86 -13.61 -5.23
CA ILE A 167 5.50 -14.10 -5.49
C ILE A 167 4.99 -13.56 -6.84
N GLY A 168 5.14 -12.26 -7.07
CA GLY A 168 4.74 -11.63 -8.33
C GLY A 168 5.50 -12.18 -9.54
N SER A 169 6.79 -12.46 -9.42
CA SER A 169 7.60 -13.01 -10.51
C SER A 169 7.23 -14.47 -10.83
N ILE A 170 6.90 -15.28 -9.83
CA ILE A 170 6.39 -16.65 -10.04
C ILE A 170 5.04 -16.61 -10.77
N LEU A 171 4.10 -15.78 -10.31
CA LEU A 171 2.81 -15.59 -10.97
C LEU A 171 2.98 -15.09 -12.42
N LYS A 172 3.94 -14.20 -12.67
CA LYS A 172 4.24 -13.72 -14.01
C LYS A 172 4.74 -14.85 -14.94
N ILE A 173 5.58 -15.76 -14.44
CA ILE A 173 6.04 -16.93 -15.20
C ILE A 173 4.87 -17.91 -15.45
N GLU A 174 3.98 -18.13 -14.47
CA GLU A 174 2.77 -18.94 -14.64
C GLU A 174 1.81 -18.38 -15.69
N ILE A 175 1.69 -17.05 -15.76
CA ILE A 175 0.88 -16.36 -16.77
C ILE A 175 1.53 -16.46 -18.15
N GLN A 176 2.86 -16.30 -18.25
CA GLN A 176 3.59 -16.48 -19.52
C GLN A 176 3.53 -17.92 -20.04
N THR A 177 3.43 -18.90 -19.14
CA THR A 177 3.19 -20.32 -19.49
C THR A 177 1.72 -20.65 -19.69
N LYS A 178 0.84 -19.63 -19.70
CA LYS A 178 -0.60 -19.70 -19.98
C LYS A 178 -1.38 -20.65 -19.06
N VAL A 179 -0.88 -20.87 -17.84
CA VAL A 179 -1.60 -21.62 -16.79
C VAL A 179 -2.67 -20.75 -16.12
N LEU A 180 -2.39 -19.44 -15.98
CA LEU A 180 -3.33 -18.45 -15.44
C LEU A 180 -3.52 -17.29 -16.43
N THR A 181 -4.73 -16.71 -16.44
CA THR A 181 -5.09 -15.56 -17.29
C THR A 181 -5.25 -14.24 -16.51
N SER A 182 -5.31 -14.28 -15.18
CA SER A 182 -5.55 -13.08 -14.35
C SER A 182 -4.27 -12.31 -14.04
N TYR A 183 -4.09 -11.15 -14.68
CA TYR A 183 -2.93 -10.27 -14.48
C TYR A 183 -3.02 -9.37 -13.23
N ASP A 184 -4.22 -9.19 -12.67
CA ASP A 184 -4.49 -8.22 -11.60
C ASP A 184 -3.64 -8.48 -10.36
N VAL A 185 -3.65 -9.72 -9.86
CA VAL A 185 -2.90 -10.13 -8.67
C VAL A 185 -1.40 -9.98 -8.87
N CYS A 186 -0.90 -10.42 -10.04
CA CYS A 186 0.52 -10.31 -10.40
C CYS A 186 0.98 -8.84 -10.44
N SER A 187 0.20 -7.97 -11.09
CA SER A 187 0.51 -6.55 -11.22
C SER A 187 0.51 -5.82 -9.87
N ILE A 188 -0.40 -6.16 -8.95
CA ILE A 188 -0.43 -5.60 -7.60
C ILE A 188 0.82 -6.02 -6.82
N PHE A 189 1.20 -7.31 -6.85
CA PHE A 189 2.37 -7.78 -6.12
C PHE A 189 3.68 -7.17 -6.63
N LEU A 190 3.89 -7.15 -7.96
CA LEU A 190 5.08 -6.53 -8.56
C LEU A 190 5.08 -5.00 -8.37
N GLY A 191 3.92 -4.34 -8.49
CA GLY A 191 3.78 -2.91 -8.25
C GLY A 191 4.10 -2.50 -6.81
N MET A 192 3.53 -3.20 -5.83
CA MET A 192 3.81 -2.94 -4.41
C MET A 192 5.25 -3.30 -4.03
N GLY A 193 5.78 -4.41 -4.57
CA GLY A 193 7.18 -4.79 -4.39
C GLY A 193 8.13 -3.70 -4.85
N THR A 194 7.97 -3.23 -6.11
CA THR A 194 8.82 -2.17 -6.69
C THR A 194 8.69 -0.83 -5.96
N MET A 195 7.47 -0.45 -5.52
CA MET A 195 7.28 0.75 -4.70
C MET A 195 8.12 0.70 -3.42
N PHE A 196 8.12 -0.42 -2.70
CA PHE A 196 8.93 -0.58 -1.50
C PHE A 196 10.43 -0.63 -1.78
N VAL A 197 10.87 -1.19 -2.92
CA VAL A 197 12.29 -1.11 -3.34
C VAL A 197 12.73 0.35 -3.48
N TRP A 198 11.92 1.17 -4.16
CA TRP A 198 12.22 2.58 -4.37
C TRP A 198 12.19 3.39 -3.08
N ILE A 199 11.25 3.13 -2.17
CA ILE A 199 11.28 3.70 -0.81
C ILE A 199 12.55 3.23 -0.07
N GLY A 200 12.98 1.98 -0.28
CA GLY A 200 14.23 1.43 0.23
C GLY A 200 15.48 2.21 -0.18
N VAL A 201 15.46 2.88 -1.34
CA VAL A 201 16.57 3.75 -1.79
C VAL A 201 16.82 4.90 -0.81
N ILE A 202 15.77 5.40 -0.13
CA ILE A 202 15.86 6.49 0.87
C ILE A 202 16.82 6.12 2.01
N ARG A 203 16.93 4.83 2.37
CA ARG A 203 17.91 4.34 3.34
C ARG A 203 19.33 4.77 2.97
N TYR A 204 19.71 4.63 1.69
CA TYR A 204 21.04 4.98 1.22
C TYR A 204 21.26 6.49 1.17
N MET A 205 20.19 7.28 0.97
CA MET A 205 20.26 8.73 1.12
C MET A 205 20.50 9.16 2.58
N GLY A 206 20.04 8.37 3.56
CA GLY A 206 20.27 8.61 4.98
C GLY A 206 21.73 8.61 5.43
N TYR A 207 22.68 8.11 4.62
CA TYR A 207 24.11 8.23 4.93
C TYR A 207 24.61 9.68 4.91
N PHE A 208 23.92 10.56 4.18
CA PHE A 208 24.25 11.98 4.14
C PHE A 208 23.56 12.73 5.29
N ARG A 209 24.33 13.47 6.10
CA ARG A 209 23.81 14.25 7.24
C ARG A 209 22.63 15.18 6.89
N LYS A 210 22.61 15.76 5.68
CA LYS A 210 21.53 16.66 5.21
C LYS A 210 20.21 15.95 4.93
N TYR A 211 20.22 14.69 4.46
CA TYR A 211 18.99 13.93 4.20
C TYR A 211 18.55 13.13 5.42
N ASN A 212 19.49 12.71 6.27
CA ASN A 212 19.19 12.00 7.50
C ASN A 212 18.25 12.79 8.43
N ILE A 213 18.41 14.11 8.52
CA ILE A 213 17.55 14.95 9.36
C ILE A 213 16.07 14.82 8.97
N LEU A 214 15.75 14.86 7.67
CA LEU A 214 14.38 14.73 7.17
C LEU A 214 13.78 13.35 7.48
N ILE A 215 14.57 12.29 7.30
CA ILE A 215 14.14 10.90 7.56
C ILE A 215 13.87 10.71 9.06
N VAL A 216 14.77 11.20 9.92
CA VAL A 216 14.62 11.15 11.38
C VAL A 216 13.42 11.98 11.83
N THR A 217 13.24 13.18 11.29
CA THR A 217 12.05 14.01 11.56
C THR A 217 10.77 13.27 11.21
N LEU A 218 10.67 12.64 10.03
CA LEU A 218 9.47 11.91 9.63
C LEU A 218 9.19 10.72 10.56
N ARG A 219 10.23 9.96 10.92
CA ARG A 219 10.11 8.83 11.86
C ARG A 219 9.65 9.27 13.25
N THR A 220 10.19 10.37 13.76
CA THR A 220 9.84 10.91 15.09
C THR A 220 8.45 11.53 15.10
N ALA A 221 8.05 12.18 14.00
CA ALA A 221 6.73 12.81 13.87
C ALA A 221 5.61 11.76 13.71
N PHE A 222 5.89 10.64 13.04
CA PHE A 222 4.92 9.60 12.69
C PHE A 222 3.97 9.17 13.84
N PRO A 223 4.43 8.81 15.05
CA PRO A 223 3.52 8.42 16.14
C PRO A 223 2.63 9.57 16.62
N ASN A 224 3.15 10.80 16.66
CA ASN A 224 2.37 11.98 17.04
C ASN A 224 1.32 12.31 15.98
N VAL A 225 1.70 12.19 14.70
CA VAL A 225 0.82 12.35 13.55
C VAL A 225 -0.32 11.33 13.59
N ILE A 226 -0.04 10.05 13.86
CA ILE A 226 -1.09 9.03 13.94
C ILE A 226 -2.12 9.38 15.01
N ARG A 227 -1.69 9.81 16.21
CA ARG A 227 -2.61 10.22 17.28
C ARG A 227 -3.50 11.38 16.85
N PHE A 228 -2.89 12.39 16.22
CA PHE A 228 -3.62 13.54 15.68
C PHE A 228 -4.62 13.13 14.60
N VAL A 229 -4.19 12.28 13.65
CA VAL A 229 -5.04 11.76 12.56
C VAL A 229 -6.19 10.90 13.11
N CYS A 230 -5.98 10.12 14.17
CA CYS A 230 -7.07 9.39 14.83
C CYS A 230 -8.13 10.34 15.39
N CYS A 231 -7.73 11.42 16.08
CA CYS A 231 -8.66 12.43 16.57
C CYS A 231 -9.40 13.15 15.43
N ALA A 232 -8.66 13.57 14.39
CA ALA A 232 -9.25 14.18 13.20
C ALA A 232 -10.18 13.21 12.44
N GLY A 233 -9.85 11.92 12.45
CA GLY A 233 -10.64 10.85 11.85
C GLY A 233 -12.02 10.68 12.48
N ILE A 234 -12.16 10.91 13.79
CA ILE A 234 -13.47 10.90 14.47
C ILE A 234 -14.35 12.04 13.95
N ILE A 235 -13.78 13.24 13.80
CA ILE A 235 -14.48 14.41 13.23
C ILE A 235 -14.80 14.15 11.75
N TYR A 236 -13.88 13.55 11.00
CA TYR A 236 -14.10 13.22 9.60
C TYR A 236 -15.25 12.24 9.42
N LEU A 237 -15.30 11.18 10.23
CA LEU A 237 -16.34 10.18 10.20
C LEU A 237 -17.71 10.77 10.57
N SER A 238 -17.77 11.73 11.51
CA SER A 238 -19.02 12.40 11.86
C SER A 238 -19.57 13.24 10.70
N TYR A 239 -18.70 13.96 9.99
CA TYR A 239 -19.08 14.65 8.75
C TYR A 239 -19.49 13.67 7.67
N LEU A 240 -18.76 12.57 7.47
CA LEU A 240 -19.08 11.56 6.45
C LEU A 240 -20.46 10.94 6.66
N LEU A 241 -20.77 10.49 7.88
CA LEU A 241 -22.07 9.90 8.21
C LEU A 241 -23.21 10.93 8.05
N CYS A 242 -22.99 12.17 8.50
CA CYS A 242 -23.96 13.25 8.34
C CYS A 242 -24.22 13.57 6.86
N GLY A 243 -23.15 13.71 6.07
CA GLY A 243 -23.22 13.98 4.64
C GLY A 243 -23.91 12.85 3.87
N TRP A 244 -23.59 11.60 4.18
CA TRP A 244 -24.21 10.43 3.57
C TRP A 244 -25.73 10.38 3.81
N ILE A 245 -26.18 10.56 5.05
CA ILE A 245 -27.61 10.48 5.39
C ILE A 245 -28.39 11.68 4.83
N VAL A 246 -27.88 12.90 4.98
CA VAL A 246 -28.63 14.11 4.61
C VAL A 246 -28.52 14.44 3.13
N LEU A 247 -27.32 14.33 2.55
CA LEU A 247 -27.05 14.73 1.17
C LEU A 247 -27.18 13.57 0.17
N GLY A 248 -27.10 12.31 0.61
CA GLY A 248 -27.12 11.14 -0.27
C GLY A 248 -28.32 11.04 -1.24
N PRO A 249 -29.55 11.37 -0.84
CA PRO A 249 -30.69 11.40 -1.77
C PRO A 249 -30.63 12.52 -2.82
N TYR A 250 -29.85 13.57 -2.57
CA TYR A 250 -29.83 14.81 -3.35
C TYR A 250 -28.56 15.01 -4.17
N HIS A 251 -27.46 14.36 -3.79
CA HIS A 251 -26.15 14.51 -4.40
C HIS A 251 -25.52 13.15 -4.72
N GLU A 252 -25.02 13.00 -5.95
CA GLU A 252 -24.56 11.71 -6.45
C GLU A 252 -23.28 11.22 -5.76
N LYS A 253 -22.37 12.15 -5.42
CA LYS A 253 -21.14 11.82 -4.67
C LYS A 253 -21.37 11.37 -3.22
N PHE A 254 -22.55 11.62 -2.65
CA PHE A 254 -22.85 11.21 -1.26
C PHE A 254 -23.76 9.98 -1.21
N ARG A 255 -23.90 9.23 -2.32
CA ARG A 255 -24.84 8.11 -2.39
C ARG A 255 -24.35 6.88 -1.62
N SER A 256 -23.04 6.63 -1.62
CA SER A 256 -22.40 5.60 -0.80
C SER A 256 -21.40 6.23 0.16
N LEU A 257 -21.06 5.53 1.24
CA LEU A 257 -20.02 5.98 2.17
C LEU A 257 -18.64 6.10 1.50
N ASP A 258 -18.36 5.22 0.54
CA ASP A 258 -17.11 5.19 -0.21
C ASP A 258 -16.95 6.46 -1.07
N THR A 259 -17.91 6.70 -1.98
CA THR A 259 -17.93 7.93 -2.80
C THR A 259 -18.02 9.20 -1.97
N GLY A 260 -18.73 9.14 -0.84
CA GLY A 260 -18.78 10.24 0.13
C GLY A 260 -17.43 10.53 0.76
N SER A 261 -16.66 9.48 1.08
CA SER A 261 -15.30 9.60 1.62
C SER A 261 -14.34 10.12 0.55
N GLU A 262 -14.40 9.62 -0.67
CA GLU A 262 -13.62 10.16 -1.79
C GLU A 262 -13.91 11.65 -1.98
N CYS A 263 -15.19 12.06 -1.94
CA CYS A 263 -15.59 13.45 -2.06
C CYS A 263 -15.04 14.33 -0.93
N LEU A 264 -15.17 13.90 0.33
CA LEU A 264 -14.66 14.67 1.47
C LEU A 264 -13.13 14.74 1.46
N PHE A 265 -12.44 13.66 1.08
CA PHE A 265 -10.99 13.63 0.96
C PHE A 265 -10.49 14.56 -0.16
N SER A 266 -11.14 14.57 -1.33
CA SER A 266 -10.85 15.54 -2.39
C SER A 266 -11.06 16.99 -1.92
N LEU A 267 -12.14 17.26 -1.18
CA LEU A 267 -12.43 18.58 -0.64
C LEU A 267 -11.38 19.07 0.37
N ILE A 268 -10.83 18.19 1.22
CA ILE A 268 -9.73 18.54 2.14
C ILE A 268 -8.50 19.03 1.37
N ASN A 269 -8.25 18.46 0.19
CA ASN A 269 -7.15 18.83 -0.70
C ASN A 269 -7.49 20.00 -1.65
N GLY A 270 -8.69 20.59 -1.51
CA GLY A 270 -9.14 21.72 -2.33
C GLY A 270 -9.59 21.34 -3.74
N ASP A 271 -9.80 20.05 -4.01
CA ASP A 271 -10.27 19.57 -5.31
C ASP A 271 -11.80 19.53 -5.37
N ASP A 272 -12.34 19.77 -6.56
CA ASP A 272 -13.76 19.59 -6.90
C ASP A 272 -14.79 20.36 -6.01
N MET A 273 -14.38 21.50 -5.43
CA MET A 273 -15.22 22.31 -4.55
C MET A 273 -16.47 22.88 -5.26
N PHE A 274 -16.29 23.54 -6.41
CA PHE A 274 -17.40 24.17 -7.14
C PHE A 274 -18.41 23.18 -7.73
N PRO A 275 -18.00 22.06 -8.37
CA PRO A 275 -18.93 21.03 -8.82
C PRO A 275 -19.81 20.48 -7.70
N THR A 276 -19.25 20.28 -6.50
CA THR A 276 -20.01 19.79 -5.32
C THR A 276 -21.13 20.75 -4.92
N PHE A 277 -20.89 22.06 -5.08
CA PHE A 277 -21.91 23.07 -4.86
C PHE A 277 -22.93 23.18 -6.00
N LYS A 278 -22.49 23.01 -7.25
CA LYS A 278 -23.33 23.18 -8.45
C LYS A 278 -24.29 22.01 -8.64
N ASN A 279 -23.83 20.79 -8.38
CA ASN A 279 -24.58 19.56 -8.65
C ASN A 279 -25.64 19.23 -7.59
N MET A 280 -25.90 20.16 -6.66
CA MET A 280 -26.96 20.01 -5.67
C MET A 280 -28.36 20.15 -6.30
N LYS A 281 -29.13 19.06 -6.24
CA LYS A 281 -30.53 19.06 -6.72
C LYS A 281 -31.36 19.98 -5.83
N GLN A 282 -31.89 21.06 -6.41
CA GLN A 282 -32.71 22.08 -5.73
C GLN A 282 -34.15 21.61 -5.47
N LYS A 283 -34.35 20.39 -4.95
CA LYS A 283 -35.69 19.88 -4.64
C LYS A 283 -36.26 20.45 -3.34
N SER A 284 -35.40 20.74 -2.35
CA SER A 284 -35.81 21.30 -1.07
C SER A 284 -34.87 22.43 -0.64
N ARG A 285 -35.44 23.59 -0.33
CA ARG A 285 -34.67 24.78 0.08
C ARG A 285 -33.89 24.54 1.38
N LEU A 286 -34.47 23.79 2.33
CA LEU A 286 -33.82 23.46 3.60
C LEU A 286 -32.53 22.65 3.41
N VAL A 287 -32.58 21.58 2.61
CA VAL A 287 -31.39 20.75 2.34
C VAL A 287 -30.37 21.53 1.53
N TRP A 288 -30.80 22.41 0.63
CA TRP A 288 -29.90 23.29 -0.10
C TRP A 288 -29.13 24.24 0.83
N ILE A 289 -29.80 24.90 1.79
CA ILE A 289 -29.13 25.74 2.79
C ILE A 289 -28.21 24.88 3.68
N PHE A 290 -28.72 23.77 4.20
CA PHE A 290 -27.94 22.85 5.03
C PHE A 290 -26.65 22.43 4.34
N SER A 291 -26.71 22.09 3.04
CA SER A 291 -25.53 21.68 2.28
C SER A 291 -24.47 22.77 2.17
N ARG A 292 -24.87 24.03 2.05
CA ARG A 292 -23.93 25.17 2.00
C ARG A 292 -23.23 25.32 3.33
N VAL A 293 -24.00 25.31 4.41
CA VAL A 293 -23.46 25.38 5.77
C VAL A 293 -22.53 24.21 6.04
N TYR A 294 -22.93 22.99 5.69
CA TYR A 294 -22.15 21.76 5.86
C TYR A 294 -20.81 21.81 5.10
N ILE A 295 -20.82 22.15 3.81
CA ILE A 295 -19.57 22.18 3.02
C ILE A 295 -18.68 23.34 3.48
N TYR A 296 -19.23 24.53 3.77
CA TYR A 296 -18.43 25.64 4.28
C TYR A 296 -17.84 25.33 5.66
N SER A 297 -18.60 24.72 6.57
CA SER A 297 -18.09 24.34 7.90
C SER A 297 -17.01 23.26 7.78
N PHE A 298 -17.20 22.26 6.91
CA PHE A 298 -16.22 21.22 6.66
C PHE A 298 -14.91 21.79 6.08
N VAL A 299 -14.99 22.56 5.00
CA VAL A 299 -13.83 23.15 4.32
C VAL A 299 -13.06 24.08 5.26
N SER A 300 -13.76 24.97 5.97
CA SER A 300 -13.11 25.90 6.89
C SER A 300 -12.42 25.19 8.06
N LEU A 301 -13.06 24.18 8.64
CA LEU A 301 -12.49 23.40 9.73
C LEU A 301 -11.29 22.57 9.26
N PHE A 302 -11.44 21.78 8.19
CA PHE A 302 -10.41 20.84 7.78
C PHE A 302 -9.21 21.52 7.10
N ILE A 303 -9.44 22.48 6.21
CA ILE A 303 -8.35 23.16 5.49
C ILE A 303 -7.66 24.16 6.42
N TYR A 304 -8.39 25.04 7.12
CA TYR A 304 -7.72 26.10 7.87
C TYR A 304 -7.26 25.68 9.25
N MET A 305 -7.99 24.80 9.95
CA MET A 305 -7.61 24.40 11.30
C MET A 305 -6.83 23.09 11.32
N ILE A 306 -7.41 21.99 10.82
CA ILE A 306 -6.81 20.65 10.96
C ILE A 306 -5.53 20.52 10.12
N LEU A 307 -5.55 20.92 8.85
CA LEU A 307 -4.37 20.86 7.99
C LEU A 307 -3.24 21.78 8.49
N SER A 308 -3.57 23.00 8.96
CA SER A 308 -2.59 23.91 9.56
C SER A 308 -1.96 23.34 10.83
N LEU A 309 -2.74 22.69 11.70
CA LEU A 309 -2.21 22.00 12.89
C LEU A 309 -1.31 20.84 12.50
N PHE A 310 -1.70 20.07 11.47
CA PHE A 310 -0.88 18.97 10.95
C PHE A 310 0.50 19.47 10.49
N ILE A 311 0.53 20.53 9.66
CA ILE A 311 1.77 21.16 9.19
C ILE A 311 2.60 21.69 10.36
N THR A 312 1.95 22.32 11.35
CA THR A 312 2.62 22.85 12.54
C THR A 312 3.28 21.73 13.36
N LEU A 313 2.62 20.59 13.54
CA LEU A 313 3.17 19.44 14.27
C LEU A 313 4.42 18.85 13.58
N ILE A 314 4.40 18.71 12.26
CA ILE A 314 5.57 18.27 11.49
C ILE A 314 6.71 19.30 11.61
N THR A 315 6.37 20.59 11.50
CA THR A 315 7.33 21.69 11.55
C THR A 315 8.00 21.80 12.93
N ASP A 316 7.25 21.65 14.01
CA ASP A 316 7.78 21.63 15.38
C ASP A 316 8.72 20.43 15.60
N THR A 317 8.34 19.25 15.11
CA THR A 317 9.20 18.07 15.14
C THR A 317 10.48 18.27 14.33
N TYR A 318 10.39 18.98 13.19
CA TYR A 318 11.57 19.33 12.41
C TYR A 318 12.53 20.26 13.16
N TYR A 319 12.02 21.31 13.80
CA TYR A 319 12.85 22.25 14.57
C TYR A 319 13.50 21.59 15.79
N THR A 320 12.76 20.76 16.53
CA THR A 320 13.30 20.02 17.69
C THR A 320 14.44 19.07 17.29
N ILE A 321 14.27 18.28 16.22
CA ILE A 321 15.34 17.40 15.71
C ILE A 321 16.53 18.21 15.20
N LYS A 322 16.29 19.34 14.51
CA LYS A 322 17.37 20.22 14.03
C LYS A 322 18.20 20.78 15.19
N GLN A 323 17.57 21.18 16.28
CA GLN A 323 18.26 21.67 17.47
C GLN A 323 19.02 20.54 18.19
N GLN A 324 18.43 19.36 18.32
CA GLN A 324 19.09 18.18 18.90
C GLN A 324 20.35 17.77 18.13
N GLN A 325 20.32 17.85 16.80
CA GLN A 325 21.49 17.52 15.98
C GLN A 325 22.61 18.57 16.09
N GLN A 326 22.28 19.83 16.40
CA GLN A 326 23.27 20.88 16.68
C GLN A 326 23.89 20.75 18.08
N SER A 327 23.11 20.33 19.08
CA SER A 327 23.59 20.18 20.46
C SER A 327 24.35 18.87 20.70
N GLY A 328 24.16 17.84 19.87
CA GLY A 328 24.90 16.58 19.94
C GLY A 328 24.58 15.72 21.19
N ALA A 329 23.52 16.04 21.92
CA ALA A 329 23.18 15.36 23.17
C ALA A 329 22.61 13.95 22.90
N PRO A 330 23.13 12.89 23.55
CA PRO A 330 22.60 11.53 23.39
C PRO A 330 21.20 11.42 24.03
N THR A 331 20.24 10.92 23.26
CA THR A 331 18.81 10.91 23.65
C THR A 331 18.39 9.63 24.38
N SER A 332 19.02 8.48 24.09
CA SER A 332 18.72 7.19 24.75
C SER A 332 19.82 6.75 25.72
N GLU A 333 19.46 5.92 26.71
CA GLU A 333 20.44 5.31 27.63
C GLU A 333 21.41 4.40 26.86
N LEU A 334 20.94 3.74 25.80
CA LEU A 334 21.78 2.99 24.86
C LEU A 334 22.81 3.89 24.15
N GLN A 335 22.40 5.06 23.65
CA GLN A 335 23.31 5.98 22.97
C GLN A 335 24.34 6.57 23.94
N LYS A 336 23.96 6.79 25.21
CA LYS A 336 24.90 7.14 26.29
C LYS A 336 25.91 6.02 26.52
N PHE A 337 25.44 4.78 26.67
CA PHE A 337 26.29 3.59 26.81
C PHE A 337 27.27 3.43 25.64
N LEU A 338 26.82 3.61 24.40
CA LEU A 338 27.68 3.57 23.21
C LEU A 338 28.70 4.71 23.18
N SER A 339 28.33 5.91 23.63
CA SER A 339 29.24 7.07 23.66
C SER A 339 30.35 6.98 24.71
N GLU A 340 30.23 6.07 25.70
CA GLU A 340 31.26 5.85 26.71
C GLU A 340 32.49 5.10 26.17
N CYS A 341 32.34 4.36 25.06
CA CYS A 341 33.47 3.69 24.39
C CYS A 341 33.93 4.50 23.18
N THR A 342 35.09 5.15 23.30
CA THR A 342 35.73 5.95 22.23
C THR A 342 36.63 5.12 21.30
N ASP A 343 36.70 3.81 21.51
CA ASP A 343 37.55 2.92 20.72
C ASP A 343 37.06 2.83 19.27
N LEU A 344 37.98 3.04 18.31
CA LEU A 344 37.64 2.88 16.91
C LEU A 344 37.28 1.42 16.60
N PRO A 345 36.26 1.13 15.77
CA PRO A 345 35.86 -0.24 15.41
C PRO A 345 36.97 -1.06 14.70
N LYS A 346 38.03 -0.40 14.22
CA LYS A 346 39.22 -1.00 13.62
C LYS A 346 40.38 -1.21 14.61
N SER A 347 40.27 -0.80 15.87
CA SER A 347 41.37 -0.82 16.85
C SER A 347 41.81 -2.23 17.24
N GLY A 348 40.98 -3.26 16.98
CA GLY A 348 41.26 -4.65 17.36
C GLY A 348 41.22 -4.90 18.87
N VAL A 349 40.92 -3.88 19.69
CA VAL A 349 40.91 -3.95 21.17
C VAL A 349 39.87 -4.94 21.68
N TYR A 350 38.78 -5.17 20.94
CA TYR A 350 37.76 -6.19 21.26
C TYR A 350 38.21 -7.64 21.02
N ARG A 351 39.33 -7.87 20.32
CA ARG A 351 39.93 -9.20 20.10
C ARG A 351 41.04 -9.51 21.10
N LEU A 352 41.55 -8.49 21.80
CA LEU A 352 42.53 -8.67 22.86
C LEU A 352 41.77 -9.06 24.13
N ASP A 353 41.76 -10.37 24.36
CA ASP A 353 41.26 -11.01 25.55
C ASP A 353 42.10 -10.54 26.77
N LYS A 354 41.73 -9.40 27.38
CA LYS A 354 42.17 -8.95 28.71
C LYS A 354 41.32 -7.80 29.27
N ASN A 355 40.13 -8.15 29.74
CA ASN A 355 39.55 -7.88 31.06
C ASN A 355 39.77 -6.58 31.90
N SER A 356 40.46 -5.52 31.47
CA SER A 356 40.76 -4.42 32.41
C SER A 356 40.00 -3.11 32.20
N CYS A 357 39.55 -2.76 30.98
CA CYS A 357 38.92 -1.46 30.74
C CYS A 357 37.38 -1.53 30.57
N PHE A 358 36.88 -2.50 29.79
CA PHE A 358 35.44 -2.59 29.48
C PHE A 358 34.59 -3.01 30.68
N LEU A 359 35.00 -4.06 31.41
CA LEU A 359 34.26 -4.54 32.58
C LEU A 359 34.41 -3.63 33.80
N ASN A 360 35.62 -3.11 34.09
CA ASN A 360 35.82 -2.27 35.28
C ASN A 360 35.23 -0.86 35.16
N CYS A 361 35.21 -0.25 33.96
CA CYS A 361 34.60 1.07 33.78
C CYS A 361 33.05 0.97 33.83
N CYS A 362 32.48 -0.09 33.26
CA CYS A 362 31.03 -0.32 33.27
C CYS A 362 30.50 -0.79 34.64
N ILE A 363 31.20 -1.70 35.35
CA ILE A 363 30.80 -2.20 36.68
C ILE A 363 30.95 -1.11 37.76
N SER A 364 32.01 -0.30 37.70
CA SER A 364 32.27 0.73 38.73
C SER A 364 31.22 1.87 38.74
N ARG A 365 30.48 2.10 37.64
CA ARG A 365 29.46 3.15 37.55
C ARG A 365 28.02 2.69 37.80
N CYS A 366 27.63 1.45 37.48
CA CYS A 366 26.34 0.93 37.98
C CYS A 366 26.35 0.87 39.53
N ARG A 367 27.52 0.64 40.14
CA ARG A 367 27.72 0.79 41.59
C ARG A 367 27.67 2.25 42.10
N LYS A 368 28.37 3.20 41.45
CA LYS A 368 28.33 4.64 41.84
C LYS A 368 26.95 5.30 41.67
N ARG A 369 26.07 4.78 40.81
CA ARG A 369 24.69 5.28 40.65
C ARG A 369 23.74 4.71 41.71
N HIS A 370 23.97 3.47 42.15
CA HIS A 370 23.26 2.90 43.30
C HIS A 370 23.53 3.73 44.57
N GLU A 371 24.79 4.13 44.80
CA GLU A 371 25.18 5.01 45.92
C GLU A 371 24.54 6.42 45.86
N ARG A 372 24.29 6.98 44.67
CA ARG A 372 23.56 8.27 44.53
C ARG A 372 22.06 8.15 44.77
N LEU A 373 21.43 7.07 44.30
CA LEU A 373 20.01 6.83 44.54
C LEU A 373 19.70 6.50 46.01
N THR A 374 20.66 5.93 46.76
CA THR A 374 20.54 5.76 48.22
C THR A 374 20.94 7.00 49.02
N SER A 375 21.57 8.00 48.39
CA SER A 375 21.97 9.28 49.02
C SER A 375 20.95 10.39 48.82
N GLU A 376 20.01 10.24 47.88
CA GLU A 376 18.89 11.16 47.63
C GLU A 376 17.54 10.60 48.15
N ALA A 377 17.56 9.54 48.95
CA ALA A 377 16.40 8.95 49.62
C ALA A 377 16.38 9.29 51.12
#